data_AF-A0A923AHJ9-F1
#
_entry.id   AF-A0A923AHJ9-F1
#
_cell.length_a   1.000
_cell.length_b   1.000
_cell.length_c   1.000
_cell.angle_alpha   90.00
_cell.angle_beta   90.00
_cell.angle_gamma   90.00
#
_symmetry.space_group_name_H-M   'P 1'
#
loop_
_entity.id
_entity.type
_entity.pdbx_description
1 polymer ?
#
loop_
_entity_poly.entity_id
_entity_poly.type
_entity_poly.pdbx_seq_one_letter_code
_entity_poly.pdbx_strand_id
1 'polypeptide(L)'
;MGISVRHEYGRLMNFVIGYNQLTEEVARLSGLSDKFLHMQAGLVLWLLAALILRQHLAARGPVIVIVVLEAANEVANRLYHGDWRWRDTIADAAATWAWPIIIAATLILVPKLRPPQRADSRAIDHFGHRTQAAQCNPG
;
A
#
# COMPACT_ATOMS: atom_id res chain seq x y z
N MET A 1 37.45 -3.08 10.19
CA MET A 1 36.21 -2.99 9.38
C MET A 1 35.47 -4.32 9.18
N GLY A 2 36.13 -5.50 9.22
CA GLY A 2 35.48 -6.81 8.97
C GLY A 2 34.59 -7.40 10.08
N ILE A 3 34.71 -6.96 11.34
CA ILE A 3 33.88 -7.47 12.45
C ILE A 3 32.46 -6.86 12.40
N SER A 4 32.33 -5.60 11.95
CA SER A 4 31.04 -4.89 11.85
C SER A 4 30.12 -5.51 10.80
N VAL A 5 30.66 -5.82 9.62
CA VAL A 5 29.88 -6.39 8.50
C VAL A 5 29.34 -7.79 8.83
N ARG A 6 30.14 -8.64 9.49
CA ARG A 6 29.70 -9.98 9.92
C ARG A 6 28.56 -9.91 10.94
N HIS A 7 28.60 -8.94 11.86
CA HIS A 7 27.53 -8.73 12.84
C HIS A 7 26.23 -8.23 12.19
N GLU A 8 26.34 -7.28 11.24
CA GLU A 8 25.17 -6.79 10.50
C GLU A 8 24.52 -7.89 9.65
N TYR A 9 25.33 -8.69 8.96
CA TYR A 9 24.85 -9.85 8.22
C TYR A 9 24.14 -10.86 9.14
N GLY A 10 24.73 -11.17 10.30
CA GLY A 10 24.11 -12.05 11.29
C GLY A 10 22.76 -11.53 11.79
N ARG A 11 22.64 -10.22 12.06
CA ARG A 11 21.35 -9.61 12.44
C ARG A 11 20.31 -9.70 11.32
N LEU A 12 20.71 -9.39 10.09
CA LEU A 12 19.82 -9.45 8.93
C LEU A 12 19.30 -10.88 8.72
N MET A 13 20.18 -11.88 8.77
CA MET A 13 19.77 -13.28 8.59
C MET A 13 18.84 -13.76 9.70
N ASN A 14 19.12 -13.41 10.96
CA ASN A 14 18.22 -13.73 12.06
C ASN A 14 16.84 -13.08 11.87
N PHE A 15 16.80 -11.84 11.38
CA PHE A 15 15.55 -11.16 11.05
C PHE A 15 14.80 -11.89 9.92
N VAL A 16 15.48 -12.23 8.81
CA VAL A 16 14.87 -12.93 7.67
C VAL A 16 14.30 -14.28 8.09
N ILE A 17 15.03 -15.05 8.91
CA ILE A 17 14.57 -16.34 9.43
C ILE A 17 13.33 -16.16 10.29
N GLY A 18 13.38 -15.25 11.27
CA GLY A 18 12.24 -15.00 12.16
C GLY A 18 11.01 -14.48 11.42
N TYR A 19 11.22 -13.63 10.42
CA TYR A 19 10.16 -13.12 9.54
C TYR A 19 9.49 -14.26 8.75
N ASN A 20 10.26 -15.12 8.07
CA ASN A 20 9.72 -16.23 7.29
C ASN A 20 8.96 -17.22 8.20
N GLN A 21 9.52 -17.55 9.36
CA GLN A 21 8.86 -18.43 10.34
C GLN A 21 7.53 -17.86 10.82
N LEU A 22 7.45 -16.55 11.06
CA LEU A 22 6.21 -15.89 11.44
C LEU A 22 5.18 -15.97 10.31
N THR A 23 5.58 -15.69 9.06
CA THR A 23 4.69 -15.76 7.90
C THR A 23 4.16 -17.18 7.70
N GLU A 24 5.02 -18.20 7.77
CA GLU A 24 4.64 -19.61 7.70
C GLU A 24 3.66 -19.98 8.83
N GLU A 25 3.88 -19.47 10.04
CA GLU A 25 3.02 -19.75 11.18
C GLU A 25 1.65 -19.07 11.05
N VAL A 26 1.61 -17.83 10.57
CA VAL A 26 0.35 -17.16 10.23
C VAL A 26 -0.41 -17.95 9.17
N ALA A 27 0.28 -18.44 8.14
CA ALA A 27 -0.34 -19.27 7.11
C ALA A 27 -0.92 -20.55 7.71
N ARG A 28 -0.14 -21.26 8.52
CA ARG A 28 -0.56 -22.49 9.21
C ARG A 28 -1.77 -22.27 10.12
N LEU A 29 -1.74 -21.23 10.95
CA LEU A 29 -2.80 -20.93 11.93
C LEU A 29 -4.09 -20.43 11.25
N SER A 30 -3.98 -19.74 10.13
CA SER A 30 -5.14 -19.24 9.40
C SER A 30 -5.96 -20.33 8.73
N GLY A 31 -5.33 -21.44 8.32
CA GLY A 31 -5.94 -22.47 7.46
C GLY A 31 -6.34 -21.98 6.07
N LEU A 32 -5.97 -20.75 5.71
CA LEU A 32 -6.28 -20.16 4.41
C LEU A 32 -5.22 -20.56 3.39
N SER A 33 -5.56 -20.48 2.10
CA SER A 33 -4.57 -20.67 1.06
C SER A 33 -3.56 -19.52 1.10
N ASP A 34 -2.30 -19.86 0.87
CA ASP A 34 -1.17 -18.94 0.80
C ASP A 34 -1.47 -17.72 -0.10
N LYS A 35 -1.95 -17.95 -1.32
CA LYS A 35 -2.30 -16.86 -2.26
C LYS A 35 -3.46 -15.99 -1.78
N PHE A 36 -4.39 -16.53 -0.99
CA PHE A 36 -5.44 -15.73 -0.40
C PHE A 36 -4.89 -14.80 0.70
N LEU A 37 -3.90 -15.26 1.48
CA LEU A 37 -3.23 -14.40 2.45
C LEU A 37 -2.44 -13.28 1.78
N HIS A 38 -1.71 -13.57 0.70
CA HIS A 38 -1.05 -12.55 -0.12
C HIS A 38 -2.04 -11.51 -0.65
N MET A 39 -3.21 -11.95 -1.14
CA MET A 39 -4.28 -11.05 -1.57
C MET A 39 -4.77 -10.13 -0.45
N GLN A 40 -5.04 -10.68 0.75
CA GLN A 40 -5.48 -9.88 1.91
C GLN A 40 -4.37 -8.92 2.37
N ALA A 41 -3.13 -9.40 2.45
CA ALA A 41 -1.97 -8.59 2.82
C ALA A 41 -1.77 -7.42 1.85
N GLY A 42 -1.85 -7.66 0.53
CA GLY A 42 -1.74 -6.63 -0.49
C GLY A 42 -2.79 -5.54 -0.36
N LEU A 43 -4.05 -5.91 -0.13
CA LEU A 43 -5.14 -4.95 0.10
C LEU A 43 -4.94 -4.13 1.38
N VAL A 44 -4.60 -4.79 2.49
CA VAL A 44 -4.38 -4.12 3.77
C VAL A 44 -3.18 -3.17 3.71
N LEU A 45 -2.04 -3.63 3.18
CA LEU A 45 -0.84 -2.81 3.05
C LEU A 45 -1.06 -1.62 2.11
N TRP A 46 -1.83 -1.81 1.04
CA TRP A 46 -2.17 -0.71 0.13
C TRP A 46 -3.03 0.36 0.80
N LEU A 47 -4.06 -0.06 1.55
CA LEU A 47 -4.91 0.86 2.32
C LEU A 47 -4.09 1.61 3.37
N LEU A 48 -3.21 0.91 4.09
CA LEU A 48 -2.32 1.51 5.08
C LEU A 48 -1.33 2.48 4.44
N ALA A 49 -0.76 2.13 3.29
CA ALA A 49 0.14 3.02 2.54
C ALA A 49 -0.56 4.31 2.14
N ALA A 50 -1.81 4.24 1.65
CA ALA A 50 -2.62 5.41 1.35
C ALA A 50 -2.91 6.26 2.58
N LEU A 51 -3.22 5.62 3.72
CA LEU A 51 -3.46 6.30 4.98
C LEU A 51 -2.21 7.03 5.50
N ILE A 52 -1.07 6.35 5.52
CA ILE A 52 0.22 6.88 6.01
C ILE A 52 0.70 8.03 5.11
N LEU A 53 0.64 7.84 3.79
CA LEU A 53 1.01 8.88 2.82
C LEU A 53 -0.04 10.00 2.74
N ARG A 54 -1.22 9.81 3.35
CA ARG A 54 -2.38 10.71 3.28
C ARG A 54 -2.78 11.00 1.84
N GLN A 55 -2.66 10.00 0.98
CA GLN A 55 -2.96 10.08 -0.44
C GLN A 55 -4.27 9.34 -0.75
N HIS A 56 -4.91 9.72 -1.85
CA HIS A 56 -6.04 8.95 -2.36
C HIS A 56 -5.58 7.56 -2.81
N LEU A 57 -6.46 6.56 -2.73
CA LEU A 57 -6.14 5.17 -3.07
C LEU A 57 -5.64 5.00 -4.51
N ALA A 58 -6.14 5.82 -5.43
CA ALA A 58 -5.70 5.83 -6.82
C ALA A 58 -4.37 6.57 -7.07
N ALA A 59 -3.69 7.06 -6.02
CA ALA A 59 -2.42 7.75 -6.16
C ALA A 59 -1.32 6.76 -6.49
N ARG A 60 -0.26 7.24 -7.17
CA ARG A 60 0.89 6.39 -7.49
C ARG A 60 1.65 5.93 -6.25
N GLY A 61 1.68 6.76 -5.19
CA GLY A 61 2.44 6.47 -3.96
C GLY A 61 2.06 5.14 -3.31
N PRO A 62 0.78 4.91 -2.93
CA PRO A 62 0.35 3.67 -2.30
C PRO A 62 0.60 2.43 -3.16
N VAL A 63 0.42 2.54 -4.48
CA VAL A 63 0.69 1.44 -5.42
C VAL A 63 2.19 1.12 -5.48
N ILE A 64 3.06 2.14 -5.54
CA ILE A 64 4.51 1.93 -5.51
C ILE A 64 4.93 1.24 -4.20
N VAL A 65 4.35 1.66 -3.06
CA VAL A 65 4.68 1.06 -1.76
C VAL A 65 4.37 -0.43 -1.74
N ILE A 66 3.20 -0.87 -2.21
CA ILE A 66 2.88 -2.31 -2.20
C ILE A 66 3.71 -3.13 -3.19
N VAL A 67 4.13 -2.53 -4.31
CA VAL A 67 5.07 -3.18 -5.24
C VAL A 67 6.42 -3.40 -4.57
N VAL A 68 6.93 -2.38 -3.87
CA VAL A 68 8.20 -2.47 -3.15
C VAL A 68 8.14 -3.45 -1.98
N LEU A 69 7.04 -3.46 -1.21
CA LEU A 69 6.89 -4.36 -0.06
C LEU A 69 6.87 -5.82 -0.51
N GLU A 70 6.16 -6.16 -1.57
CA GLU A 70 6.14 -7.51 -2.12
C GLU A 70 7.51 -7.90 -2.71
N ALA A 71 8.17 -6.99 -3.44
CA ALA A 71 9.52 -7.25 -3.94
C ALA A 71 10.51 -7.49 -2.79
N ALA A 72 10.39 -6.76 -1.68
CA ALA A 72 11.20 -6.97 -0.49
C ALA A 72 10.90 -8.30 0.20
N ASN A 73 9.62 -8.70 0.26
CA ASN A 73 9.21 -10.02 0.73
C ASN A 73 9.87 -11.15 -0.08
N GLU A 74 9.85 -11.04 -1.41
CA GLU A 74 10.45 -12.05 -2.29
C GLU A 74 11.98 -12.12 -2.18
N VAL A 75 12.64 -11.00 -1.90
CA VAL A 75 14.06 -11.00 -1.55
C VAL A 75 14.29 -11.72 -0.22
N ALA A 76 13.45 -11.50 0.79
CA ALA A 76 13.54 -12.23 2.06
C ALA A 76 13.34 -13.75 1.86
N ASN A 77 12.36 -14.14 1.05
CA ASN A 77 12.11 -15.53 0.68
C ASN A 77 13.32 -16.16 -0.03
N ARG A 78 13.93 -15.43 -0.98
CA ARG A 78 15.15 -15.84 -1.68
C ARG A 78 16.34 -16.04 -0.74
N LEU A 79 16.50 -15.16 0.25
CA LEU A 79 17.57 -15.26 1.23
C LEU A 79 17.34 -16.44 2.19
N TYR A 80 16.09 -16.69 2.58
CA TYR A 80 15.71 -17.80 3.46
C TYR A 80 15.86 -19.16 2.78
N HIS A 81 15.33 -19.33 1.57
CA HIS A 81 15.34 -20.61 0.86
C HIS A 81 16.66 -20.90 0.12
N GLY A 82 17.48 -19.88 -0.11
CA GLY A 82 18.74 -20.03 -0.83
C GLY A 82 18.61 -20.04 -2.37
N ASP A 83 17.39 -20.08 -2.91
CA ASP A 83 17.09 -20.08 -4.36
C ASP A 83 15.86 -19.24 -4.72
N TRP A 84 15.78 -18.79 -5.99
CA TRP A 84 14.65 -18.00 -6.48
C TRP A 84 13.57 -18.93 -7.04
N ARG A 85 12.39 -18.91 -6.42
CA ARG A 85 11.28 -19.81 -6.76
C ARG A 85 10.34 -19.14 -7.73
N TRP A 86 10.78 -18.96 -8.99
CA TRP A 86 10.12 -18.03 -9.93
C TRP A 86 8.62 -18.18 -10.09
N ARG A 87 8.15 -19.43 -10.16
CA ARG A 87 6.71 -19.71 -10.30
C ARG A 87 5.92 -19.25 -9.07
N ASP A 88 6.48 -19.38 -7.89
CA ASP A 88 5.86 -19.00 -6.63
C ASP A 88 5.87 -17.48 -6.49
N THR A 89 7.04 -16.87 -6.68
CA THR A 89 7.23 -15.41 -6.64
C THR A 89 6.28 -14.67 -7.57
N ILE A 90 6.12 -15.14 -8.81
CA ILE A 90 5.20 -14.51 -9.76
C ILE A 90 3.75 -14.67 -9.28
N ALA A 91 3.41 -15.82 -8.69
CA ALA A 91 2.07 -16.06 -8.17
C ALA A 91 1.77 -15.22 -6.92
N ASP A 92 2.75 -15.00 -6.05
CA ASP A 92 2.65 -14.13 -4.87
C ASP A 92 2.54 -12.67 -5.26
N ALA A 93 3.40 -12.21 -6.17
CA ALA A 93 3.31 -10.87 -6.73
C ALA A 93 1.95 -10.61 -7.39
N ALA A 94 1.45 -11.57 -8.18
CA ALA A 94 0.13 -11.45 -8.79
C ALA A 94 -0.99 -11.41 -7.72
N ALA A 95 -0.94 -12.29 -6.72
CA ALA A 95 -1.93 -12.33 -5.65
C ALA A 95 -1.95 -11.02 -4.83
N THR A 96 -0.77 -10.49 -4.47
CA THR A 96 -0.63 -9.24 -3.70
C THR A 96 -1.05 -8.02 -4.51
N TRP A 97 -0.70 -7.93 -5.79
CA TRP A 97 -0.86 -6.70 -6.58
C TRP A 97 -2.17 -6.59 -7.35
N ALA A 98 -2.79 -7.70 -7.74
CA ALA A 98 -3.89 -7.71 -8.69
C ALA A 98 -5.02 -6.75 -8.29
N TRP A 99 -5.62 -6.92 -7.11
CA TRP A 99 -6.75 -6.09 -6.70
C TRP A 99 -6.38 -4.63 -6.40
N PRO A 100 -5.30 -4.32 -5.65
CA PRO A 100 -4.85 -2.93 -5.50
C PRO A 100 -4.68 -2.19 -6.84
N ILE A 101 -4.03 -2.83 -7.82
CA ILE A 101 -3.81 -2.22 -9.14
C ILE A 101 -5.12 -2.08 -9.91
N ILE A 102 -5.96 -3.12 -9.96
CA ILE A 102 -7.26 -3.07 -10.66
C ILE A 102 -8.14 -1.97 -10.08
N ILE A 103 -8.24 -1.86 -8.76
CA ILE A 103 -9.06 -0.85 -8.09
C ILE A 103 -8.48 0.55 -8.35
N ALA A 104 -7.17 0.74 -8.17
CA ALA A 104 -6.52 2.02 -8.44
C ALA A 104 -6.72 2.45 -9.91
N ALA A 105 -6.52 1.54 -10.86
CA ALA A 105 -6.75 1.79 -12.29
C ALA A 105 -8.21 2.12 -12.58
N THR A 106 -9.15 1.40 -11.99
CA THR A 106 -10.59 1.67 -12.13
C THR A 106 -10.96 3.06 -11.62
N LEU A 107 -10.43 3.47 -10.47
CA LEU A 107 -10.61 4.83 -9.93
C LEU A 107 -9.94 5.90 -10.80
N ILE A 108 -8.94 5.57 -11.61
CA ILE A 108 -8.33 6.48 -12.58
C ILE A 108 -9.20 6.59 -13.84
N LEU A 109 -9.62 5.46 -14.38
CA LEU A 109 -10.33 5.37 -15.65
C LEU A 109 -11.81 5.77 -15.54
N VAL A 110 -12.40 5.67 -14.35
CA VAL A 110 -13.81 5.98 -14.09
C VAL A 110 -13.91 7.13 -13.07
N PRO A 111 -13.76 8.40 -13.48
CA PRO A 111 -13.80 9.56 -12.59
C PRO A 111 -15.09 9.66 -11.76
N LYS A 112 -16.20 9.11 -12.25
CA LYS A 112 -17.49 9.07 -11.55
C LYS A 112 -17.44 8.29 -10.23
N LEU A 113 -16.48 7.37 -10.07
CA LEU A 113 -16.27 6.61 -8.85
C LEU A 113 -15.41 7.36 -7.82
N ARG A 114 -14.85 8.52 -8.18
CA ARG A 114 -14.15 9.36 -7.23
C ARG A 114 -15.20 10.15 -6.44
N PRO A 115 -15.19 10.10 -5.10
CA PRO A 115 -16.02 11.03 -4.34
C PRO A 115 -15.64 12.47 -4.74
N PRO A 116 -16.60 13.41 -4.75
CA PRO A 116 -16.31 14.80 -5.05
C PRO A 116 -15.17 15.26 -4.15
N GLN A 117 -14.03 15.66 -4.73
CA GLN A 117 -13.03 16.41 -3.98
C GLN A 117 -13.78 17.58 -3.36
N ARG A 118 -13.73 17.70 -2.02
CA ARG A 118 -14.41 18.76 -1.26
C ARG A 118 -14.37 20.02 -2.11
N ALA A 119 -15.56 20.41 -2.58
CA ALA A 119 -15.73 21.61 -3.37
C ALA A 119 -14.96 22.70 -2.64
N ASP A 120 -14.01 23.28 -3.38
CA ASP A 120 -13.22 24.44 -3.07
C ASP A 120 -13.81 25.23 -1.89
N SER A 121 -13.19 25.17 -0.72
CA SER A 121 -13.60 25.96 0.45
C SER A 121 -13.64 27.47 0.11
N ARG A 122 -13.04 27.91 -1.01
CA ARG A 122 -13.12 29.27 -1.52
C ARG A 122 -14.49 29.64 -2.12
N ALA A 123 -15.34 28.67 -2.49
CA ALA A 123 -16.66 28.96 -3.03
C ALA A 123 -17.65 29.40 -1.93
N ILE A 124 -17.45 28.95 -0.69
CA ILE A 124 -18.25 29.39 0.48
C ILE A 124 -17.84 30.80 0.89
N ASP A 125 -16.55 31.13 0.84
CA ASP A 125 -16.06 32.48 1.13
C ASP A 125 -16.57 33.50 0.10
N HIS A 126 -16.67 33.10 -1.18
CA HIS A 126 -17.11 34.02 -2.23
C HIS A 126 -18.61 34.36 -2.17
N PHE A 127 -19.44 33.45 -1.63
CA PHE A 127 -20.88 33.71 -1.44
C PHE A 127 -21.15 34.53 -0.18
N GLY A 128 -20.33 34.39 0.88
CA GLY A 128 -20.44 35.19 2.10
C GLY A 128 -20.14 36.68 1.92
N HIS A 129 -19.24 37.03 0.99
CA HIS A 129 -18.92 38.45 0.72
C HIS A 129 -19.94 39.17 -0.16
N ARG A 130 -20.69 38.47 -1.03
CA ARG A 130 -21.70 39.12 -1.89
C ARG A 130 -23.01 39.42 -1.17
N THR A 131 -23.37 38.64 -0.15
CA THR A 131 -24.58 38.88 0.66
C THR A 131 -24.41 40.07 1.61
N GLN A 132 -23.19 40.35 2.09
CA GLN A 132 -22.92 41.52 2.93
C GLN A 132 -22.97 42.86 2.15
N ALA A 133 -22.53 42.87 0.88
CA ALA A 133 -22.56 44.08 0.06
C ALA A 133 -23.98 44.50 -0.35
N ALA A 134 -24.95 43.58 -0.39
CA ALA A 134 -26.34 43.89 -0.72
C ALA A 134 -27.17 44.39 0.48
N GLN A 135 -26.65 44.28 1.72
CA GLN A 135 -27.34 44.72 2.93
C GLN A 135 -26.91 46.12 3.43
N CYS A 136 -25.89 46.74 2.83
CA CYS A 136 -25.50 48.12 3.11
C CYS A 136 -25.98 49.06 1.99
N ASN A 137 -27.29 49.18 1.78
CA ASN A 137 -27.83 50.38 1.12
C ASN A 137 -29.19 50.79 1.70
N PRO A 138 -29.21 51.57 2.79
CA PRO A 138 -30.33 52.42 3.13
C PRO A 138 -30.01 53.88 2.75
N GLY A 139 -30.57 54.37 1.64
CA GLY A 139 -30.58 55.80 1.30
C GLY A 139 -30.14 56.10 -0.12
#